data_AF-A0A370HWG0-F1
#
_entry.id   AF-A0A370HWG0-F1
#
_cell.length_a   1.000
_cell.length_b   1.000
_cell.length_c   1.000
_cell.angle_alpha   90.00
_cell.angle_beta   90.00
_cell.angle_gamma   90.00
#
_symmetry.space_group_name_H-M   'P 1'
#
loop_
_entity.id
_entity.type
_entity.pdbx_description
1 polymer ?
#
loop_
_entity_poly.entity_id
_entity_poly.type
_entity_poly.pdbx_seq_one_letter_code
_entity_poly.pdbx_strand_id
1 'polypeptide(L)'
;MIDGRPRAVVLVVTAVISSVALTACDSDSSPSPRTTSVATPPPGPMPTFDPCKTVPENVLEGHGLTATLTIPRGENELGMDRNGCVIGKGEEPKRLLWGFYVTDRNVEYLKAVSADQPFRETTIDGRRTGVLGPSKIGECKALANLSGGGGILVSGQFVEDPCARVIDMANTLIPFLPR
;
A
#
# COMPACT_ATOMS: atom_id res chain seq x y z
N MET A 1 -46.76 18.19 -30.24
CA MET A 1 -47.30 17.91 -28.88
C MET A 1 -46.21 18.25 -27.89
N ILE A 2 -46.61 19.01 -26.88
CA ILE A 2 -45.82 19.73 -25.89
C ILE A 2 -45.29 18.73 -24.86
N ASP A 3 -43.99 18.78 -24.53
CA ASP A 3 -43.61 18.79 -23.12
C ASP A 3 -42.22 19.39 -22.93
N GLY A 4 -42.22 20.60 -22.39
CA GLY A 4 -41.06 21.23 -21.79
C GLY A 4 -41.31 21.31 -20.30
N ARG A 5 -40.35 20.91 -19.48
CA ARG A 5 -40.31 21.33 -18.07
C ARG A 5 -38.89 21.59 -17.57
N PRO A 6 -38.77 22.49 -16.59
CA PRO A 6 -37.70 23.48 -16.51
C PRO A 6 -36.59 23.12 -15.53
N ARG A 7 -35.50 23.88 -15.67
CA ARG A 7 -34.34 23.98 -14.78
C ARG A 7 -34.76 24.31 -13.35
N ALA A 8 -34.33 23.51 -12.38
CA ALA A 8 -34.35 23.87 -10.96
C ALA A 8 -32.99 24.46 -10.57
N VAL A 9 -32.96 25.78 -10.43
CA VAL A 9 -31.85 26.52 -9.81
C VAL A 9 -32.07 26.45 -8.30
N VAL A 10 -31.20 25.71 -7.60
CA VAL A 10 -31.18 25.67 -6.14
C VAL A 10 -30.16 26.70 -5.66
N LEU A 11 -30.67 27.89 -5.34
CA LEU A 11 -29.96 28.99 -4.72
C LEU A 11 -30.11 28.81 -3.20
N VAL A 12 -29.06 28.35 -2.52
CA VAL A 12 -29.02 28.36 -1.05
C VAL A 12 -27.96 29.36 -0.62
N VAL A 13 -28.42 30.58 -0.39
CA VAL A 13 -27.69 31.62 0.33
C VAL A 13 -28.32 31.68 1.72
N THR A 14 -27.59 31.20 2.72
CA THR A 14 -27.84 31.53 4.12
C THR A 14 -26.52 31.91 4.76
N ALA A 15 -26.20 33.20 4.63
CA ALA A 15 -25.19 33.87 5.40
C ALA A 15 -25.69 33.99 6.84
N VAL A 16 -24.97 33.38 7.79
CA VAL A 16 -25.15 33.65 9.21
C VAL A 16 -23.91 34.42 9.67
N ILE A 17 -24.10 35.71 9.86
CA ILE A 17 -23.14 36.62 10.48
C ILE A 17 -23.33 36.48 11.99
N SER A 18 -22.40 35.83 12.66
CA SER A 18 -22.33 35.80 14.12
C SER A 18 -21.09 36.54 14.58
N SER A 19 -21.28 37.82 14.88
CA SER A 19 -20.34 38.66 15.60
C SER A 19 -20.33 38.26 17.07
N VAL A 20 -19.25 37.68 17.58
CA VAL A 20 -19.05 37.49 19.02
C VAL A 20 -17.68 38.01 19.44
N ALA A 21 -17.76 39.10 20.20
CA ALA A 21 -16.92 39.59 21.28
C ALA A 21 -15.43 39.22 21.33
N LEU A 22 -14.62 40.30 21.32
CA LEU A 22 -13.26 40.36 21.85
C LEU A 22 -13.24 40.00 23.35
N THR A 23 -12.53 38.95 23.70
CA THR A 23 -12.05 38.71 25.07
C THR A 23 -10.58 38.29 25.03
N ALA A 24 -9.75 39.12 25.66
CA ALA A 24 -8.46 38.84 26.28
C ALA A 24 -7.45 37.98 25.49
N CYS A 25 -6.44 38.63 24.92
CA CYS A 25 -5.13 38.03 24.68
C CYS A 25 -4.45 37.80 26.03
N ASP A 26 -4.75 36.69 26.68
CA ASP A 26 -3.86 36.13 27.68
C ASP A 26 -2.63 35.59 26.93
N SER A 27 -1.45 36.05 27.32
CA SER A 27 -0.18 35.63 26.73
C SER A 27 0.16 34.25 27.26
N ASP A 28 -0.62 33.25 26.83
CA ASP A 28 -0.39 31.88 27.20
C ASP A 28 0.81 31.36 26.40
N SER A 29 1.81 30.91 27.13
CA SER A 29 3.09 30.47 26.62
C SER A 29 2.84 29.33 25.64
N SER A 30 2.92 29.62 24.35
CA SER A 30 2.77 28.64 23.27
C SER A 30 3.72 27.47 23.55
N PRO A 31 3.21 26.29 23.95
CA PRO A 31 4.07 25.13 24.07
C PRO A 31 4.54 24.84 22.65
N SER A 32 5.84 25.02 22.40
CA SER A 32 6.45 24.64 21.14
C SER A 32 5.94 23.24 20.77
N PRO A 33 5.34 23.05 19.58
CA PRO A 33 4.89 21.73 19.18
C PRO A 33 6.11 20.82 19.21
N ARG A 34 6.19 19.94 20.22
CA ARG A 34 7.15 18.85 20.21
C ARG A 34 6.77 18.01 19.01
N THR A 35 7.51 18.16 17.92
CA THR A 35 7.46 17.25 16.79
C THR A 35 7.92 15.90 17.31
N THR A 36 6.98 15.08 17.76
CA THR A 36 7.22 13.67 18.07
C THR A 36 7.50 12.99 16.74
N SER A 37 8.76 12.99 16.33
CA SER A 37 9.23 12.17 15.23
C SER A 37 8.98 10.72 15.62
N VAL A 38 7.99 10.08 15.00
CA VAL A 38 7.73 8.66 15.18
C VAL A 38 8.96 7.93 14.65
N ALA A 39 9.74 7.32 15.55
CA ALA A 39 10.89 6.54 15.16
C ALA A 39 10.43 5.35 14.32
N THR A 40 11.04 5.16 13.15
CA THR A 40 10.81 3.95 12.35
C THR A 40 11.45 2.75 13.05
N PRO A 41 10.81 1.58 13.03
CA PRO A 41 11.39 0.38 13.62
C PRO A 41 12.68 -0.02 12.89
N PRO A 42 13.66 -0.61 13.60
CA PRO A 42 14.88 -1.10 12.99
C PRO A 42 14.60 -2.20 11.96
N PRO A 43 15.47 -2.38 10.95
CA PRO A 43 15.33 -3.48 10.00
C PRO A 43 15.48 -4.83 10.70
N GLY A 44 14.71 -5.82 10.24
CA GLY A 44 14.89 -7.22 10.60
C GLY A 44 15.96 -7.90 9.74
N PRO A 45 16.27 -9.18 10.00
CA PRO A 45 17.11 -9.95 9.10
C PRO A 45 16.42 -10.13 7.74
N MET A 46 17.19 -10.01 6.66
CA MET A 46 16.70 -10.25 5.31
C MET A 46 16.39 -11.74 5.12
N PRO A 47 15.19 -12.10 4.61
CA PRO A 47 14.89 -13.48 4.26
C PRO A 47 15.87 -14.04 3.23
N THR A 48 16.29 -15.29 3.39
CA THR A 48 17.31 -15.94 2.54
C THR A 48 16.73 -16.71 1.35
N PHE A 49 15.41 -16.91 1.30
CA PHE A 49 14.75 -17.59 0.19
C PHE A 49 14.50 -16.64 -0.98
N ASP A 50 14.46 -17.21 -2.19
CA ASP A 50 14.07 -16.49 -3.39
C ASP A 50 12.55 -16.66 -3.60
N PRO A 51 11.74 -15.60 -3.42
CA PRO A 51 10.28 -15.72 -3.54
C PRO A 51 9.86 -16.19 -4.94
N CYS A 52 10.66 -15.93 -5.96
CA CYS A 52 10.36 -16.20 -7.37
C CYS A 52 10.54 -17.65 -7.77
N LYS A 53 11.37 -18.39 -7.03
CA LYS A 53 11.60 -19.83 -7.24
C LYS A 53 10.80 -20.69 -6.28
N THR A 54 10.27 -20.08 -5.24
CA THR A 54 9.55 -20.78 -4.17
C THR A 54 8.09 -21.01 -4.54
N VAL A 55 7.46 -20.07 -5.25
CA VAL A 55 6.09 -20.25 -5.75
C VAL A 55 6.11 -21.25 -6.93
N PRO A 56 5.33 -22.35 -6.87
CA PRO A 56 5.28 -23.32 -7.95
C PRO A 56 4.77 -22.71 -9.26
N GLU A 57 5.38 -23.08 -10.38
CA GLU A 57 5.02 -22.55 -11.71
C GLU A 57 3.54 -22.82 -12.05
N ASN A 58 3.02 -23.99 -11.72
CA ASN A 58 1.61 -24.34 -11.95
C ASN A 58 0.63 -23.44 -11.18
N VAL A 59 1.05 -22.83 -10.07
CA VAL A 59 0.23 -21.84 -9.34
C VAL A 59 0.20 -20.53 -10.12
N LEU A 60 1.34 -20.09 -10.67
CA LEU A 60 1.38 -18.89 -11.50
C LEU A 60 0.56 -19.09 -12.77
N GLU A 61 0.77 -20.20 -13.49
CA GLU A 61 0.04 -20.54 -14.71
C GLU A 61 -1.47 -20.67 -14.49
N GLY A 62 -1.90 -21.26 -13.36
CA GLY A 62 -3.32 -21.37 -13.00
C GLY A 62 -4.01 -20.02 -12.85
N HIS A 63 -3.25 -18.95 -12.63
CA HIS A 63 -3.73 -17.56 -12.58
C HIS A 63 -3.39 -16.75 -13.84
N GLY A 64 -2.86 -17.42 -14.88
CA GLY A 64 -2.42 -16.81 -16.13
C GLY A 64 -1.17 -15.93 -15.97
N LEU A 65 -0.38 -16.16 -14.93
CA LEU A 65 0.80 -15.41 -14.56
C LEU A 65 2.07 -16.16 -14.97
N THR A 66 3.14 -15.42 -15.21
CA THR A 66 4.49 -15.94 -15.44
C THR A 66 5.50 -15.01 -14.77
N ALA A 67 6.48 -15.60 -14.09
CA ALA A 67 7.62 -14.84 -13.57
C ALA A 67 8.40 -14.28 -14.76
N THR A 68 8.44 -12.95 -14.89
CA THR A 68 8.90 -12.30 -16.12
C THR A 68 10.33 -11.79 -15.98
N LEU A 69 10.73 -11.35 -14.78
CA LEU A 69 12.03 -10.71 -14.56
C LEU A 69 12.47 -10.84 -13.11
N THR A 70 13.65 -11.39 -12.86
CA THR A 70 14.30 -11.30 -11.54
C THR A 70 14.81 -9.88 -11.32
N ILE A 71 14.48 -9.31 -10.17
CA ILE A 71 14.94 -7.99 -9.73
C ILE A 71 16.06 -8.21 -8.71
N PRO A 72 17.28 -7.73 -8.97
CA PRO A 72 18.40 -7.89 -8.05
C PRO A 72 18.11 -7.17 -6.74
N ARG A 73 18.81 -7.59 -5.68
CA ARG A 73 18.72 -6.95 -4.37
C ARG A 73 19.02 -5.46 -4.44
N GLY A 74 18.19 -4.65 -3.79
CA GLY A 74 18.40 -3.21 -3.68
C GLY A 74 17.30 -2.53 -2.89
N GLU A 75 17.52 -1.25 -2.59
CA GLU A 75 16.55 -0.42 -1.86
C GLU A 75 15.43 0.08 -2.79
N ASN A 76 14.21 0.18 -2.27
CA ASN A 76 13.07 0.75 -2.99
C ASN A 76 12.80 2.20 -2.61
N GLU A 77 11.79 2.79 -3.25
CA GLU A 77 11.34 4.17 -3.02
C GLU A 77 10.84 4.46 -1.59
N LEU A 78 10.62 3.41 -0.79
CA LEU A 78 10.22 3.50 0.61
C LEU A 78 11.37 3.18 1.59
N GLY A 79 12.62 3.04 1.12
CA GLY A 79 13.76 2.74 1.98
C GLY A 79 13.83 1.29 2.46
N MET A 80 13.13 0.37 1.77
CA MET A 80 13.15 -1.05 2.08
C MET A 80 14.17 -1.77 1.21
N ASP A 81 15.11 -2.49 1.81
CA ASP A 81 15.98 -3.41 1.07
C ASP A 81 15.12 -4.61 0.65
N ARG A 82 15.14 -4.93 -0.65
CA ARG A 82 14.27 -5.94 -1.24
C ARG A 82 14.99 -6.79 -2.26
N ASN A 83 14.57 -8.04 -2.41
CA ASN A 83 15.01 -8.97 -3.45
C ASN A 83 13.80 -9.76 -3.97
N GLY A 84 13.71 -10.00 -5.28
CA GLY A 84 12.58 -10.76 -5.82
C GLY A 84 12.44 -10.67 -7.33
N CYS A 85 11.21 -10.52 -7.81
CA CYS A 85 10.90 -10.52 -9.23
C CYS A 85 9.67 -9.69 -9.55
N VAL A 86 9.50 -9.47 -10.84
CA VAL A 86 8.26 -9.05 -11.43
C VAL A 86 7.55 -10.28 -11.99
N ILE A 87 6.28 -10.41 -11.62
CA ILE A 87 5.32 -11.37 -12.16
C ILE A 87 4.39 -10.58 -13.07
N GLY A 88 3.98 -11.15 -14.19
CA GLY A 88 3.10 -10.51 -15.17
C GLY A 88 2.28 -11.54 -15.92
N LYS A 89 1.29 -11.10 -16.68
CA LYS A 89 0.74 -11.92 -17.77
C LYS A 89 1.54 -11.63 -19.02
N GLY A 90 2.02 -12.66 -19.71
CA GLY A 90 2.98 -12.53 -20.81
C GLY A 90 2.57 -11.57 -21.95
N GLU A 91 1.28 -11.37 -22.17
CA GLU A 91 0.75 -10.48 -23.22
C GLU A 91 0.21 -9.14 -22.70
N GLU A 92 0.17 -8.94 -21.38
CA GLU A 92 -0.37 -7.70 -20.82
C GLU A 92 0.65 -6.54 -20.93
N PRO A 93 0.17 -5.30 -21.17
CA PRO A 93 1.05 -4.15 -21.18
C PRO A 93 1.79 -4.04 -19.84
N LYS A 94 3.05 -3.58 -19.88
CA LYS A 94 3.96 -3.42 -18.72
C LYS A 94 3.37 -2.71 -17.49
N ARG A 95 2.21 -2.06 -17.63
CA ARG A 95 1.46 -1.39 -16.56
C ARG A 95 0.68 -2.34 -15.65
N LEU A 96 0.60 -3.63 -15.96
CA LEU A 96 -0.08 -4.65 -15.14
C LEU A 96 0.91 -5.59 -14.43
N LEU A 97 2.18 -5.19 -14.35
CA LEU A 97 3.23 -5.97 -13.70
C LEU A 97 3.11 -5.91 -12.17
N TRP A 98 3.19 -7.06 -11.52
CA TRP A 98 3.24 -7.21 -10.08
C TRP A 98 4.69 -7.36 -9.62
N GLY A 99 5.12 -6.54 -8.69
CA GLY A 99 6.36 -6.76 -7.95
C GLY A 99 6.12 -7.74 -6.81
N PHE A 100 6.96 -8.77 -6.69
CA PHE A 100 6.92 -9.75 -5.63
C PHE A 100 8.31 -9.89 -5.01
N TYR A 101 8.44 -9.49 -3.75
CA TYR A 101 9.73 -9.32 -3.09
C TYR A 101 9.71 -9.86 -1.66
N VAL A 102 10.87 -10.29 -1.19
CA VAL A 102 11.19 -10.34 0.24
C VAL A 102 11.88 -9.04 0.64
N THR A 103 11.72 -8.61 1.89
CA THR A 103 12.34 -7.39 2.43
C THR A 103 12.76 -7.55 3.89
N ASP A 104 13.69 -6.72 4.33
CA ASP A 104 14.12 -6.58 5.72
C ASP A 104 13.13 -5.79 6.60
N ARG A 105 12.05 -5.24 6.02
CA ARG A 105 11.02 -4.46 6.73
C ARG A 105 9.74 -5.23 7.03
N ASN A 106 8.98 -4.74 7.99
CA ASN A 106 7.73 -5.33 8.48
C ASN A 106 6.54 -4.34 8.36
N VAL A 107 5.36 -4.80 8.74
CA VAL A 107 4.11 -4.01 8.72
C VAL A 107 4.21 -2.71 9.52
N GLU A 108 4.91 -2.72 10.66
CA GLU A 108 5.13 -1.52 11.48
C GLU A 108 5.92 -0.45 10.72
N TYR A 109 6.96 -0.87 9.99
CA TYR A 109 7.72 0.05 9.14
C TYR A 109 6.83 0.65 8.05
N LEU A 110 6.07 -0.20 7.34
CA LEU A 110 5.19 0.25 6.26
C LEU A 110 4.15 1.26 6.75
N LYS A 111 3.60 1.04 7.96
CA LYS A 111 2.69 1.97 8.64
C LYS A 111 3.36 3.29 9.03
N ALA A 112 4.63 3.26 9.46
CA ALA A 112 5.35 4.48 9.84
C ALA A 112 5.68 5.36 8.62
N VAL A 113 5.93 4.76 7.46
CA VAL A 113 6.24 5.49 6.21
C VAL A 113 5.01 5.80 5.36
N SER A 114 3.80 5.50 5.84
CA SER A 114 2.54 5.64 5.09
C SER A 114 1.96 7.06 5.06
N ALA A 115 2.69 8.10 5.46
CA ALA A 115 2.14 9.39 5.88
C ALA A 115 1.10 10.01 4.91
N ASP A 116 1.28 9.82 3.59
CA ASP A 116 0.42 10.40 2.56
C ASP A 116 -0.50 9.38 1.85
N GLN A 117 -0.58 8.15 2.35
CA GLN A 117 -1.33 7.07 1.70
C GLN A 117 -2.23 6.34 2.70
N PRO A 118 -3.43 5.90 2.29
CA PRO A 118 -4.28 5.10 3.16
C PRO A 118 -3.56 3.81 3.57
N PHE A 119 -3.64 3.48 4.85
CA PHE A 119 -3.05 2.25 5.39
C PHE A 119 -4.13 1.47 6.15
N ARG A 120 -4.17 0.15 5.92
CA ARG A 120 -5.03 -0.77 6.67
C ARG A 120 -4.29 -2.06 6.99
N GLU A 121 -4.68 -2.71 8.07
CA GLU A 121 -4.15 -4.02 8.45
C GLU A 121 -5.17 -5.11 8.09
N THR A 122 -4.67 -6.28 7.71
CA THR A 122 -5.44 -7.49 7.40
C THR A 122 -4.61 -8.73 7.74
N THR A 123 -5.12 -9.92 7.42
CA THR A 123 -4.41 -11.19 7.57
C THR A 123 -4.43 -11.96 6.25
N ILE A 124 -3.28 -12.51 5.84
CA ILE A 124 -3.13 -13.38 4.66
C ILE A 124 -2.38 -14.63 5.09
N ASP A 125 -2.94 -15.82 4.88
CA ASP A 125 -2.39 -17.10 5.37
C ASP A 125 -1.99 -17.06 6.87
N GLY A 126 -2.81 -16.42 7.70
CA GLY A 126 -2.53 -16.24 9.14
C GLY A 126 -1.41 -15.24 9.46
N ARG A 127 -0.83 -14.56 8.46
CA ARG A 127 0.23 -13.56 8.65
C ARG A 127 -0.36 -12.17 8.72
N ARG A 128 0.06 -11.39 9.73
CA ARG A 128 -0.28 -9.97 9.81
C ARG A 128 0.25 -9.24 8.58
N THR A 129 -0.66 -8.56 7.89
CA THR A 129 -0.38 -7.91 6.61
C THR A 129 -0.82 -6.46 6.65
N GLY A 130 0.05 -5.54 6.26
CA GLY A 130 -0.26 -4.13 6.06
C GLY A 130 -0.50 -3.86 4.58
N VAL A 131 -1.56 -3.14 4.27
CA VAL A 131 -1.90 -2.72 2.90
C VAL A 131 -1.83 -1.20 2.83
N LEU A 132 -0.95 -0.70 1.96
CA LEU A 132 -0.70 0.71 1.70
C LEU A 132 -1.21 1.08 0.31
N GLY A 133 -2.02 2.13 0.23
CA GLY A 133 -2.54 2.70 -1.02
C GLY A 133 -4.07 2.77 -1.07
N PRO A 134 -4.66 3.13 -2.22
CA PRO A 134 -3.95 3.50 -3.46
C PRO A 134 -3.11 4.76 -3.33
N SER A 135 -1.95 4.77 -3.98
CA SER A 135 -1.17 5.99 -4.20
C SER A 135 -1.82 6.86 -5.28
N LYS A 136 -1.30 8.09 -5.48
CA LYS A 136 -1.79 9.02 -6.52
C LYS A 136 -1.71 8.47 -7.95
N ILE A 137 -0.86 7.47 -8.19
CA ILE A 137 -0.70 6.82 -9.49
C ILE A 137 -1.43 5.47 -9.58
N GLY A 138 -2.26 5.12 -8.59
CA GLY A 138 -2.99 3.85 -8.56
C GLY A 138 -2.11 2.65 -8.18
N GLU A 139 -1.02 2.88 -7.44
CA GLU A 139 -0.21 1.79 -6.90
C GLU A 139 -0.73 1.36 -5.52
N CYS A 140 -0.74 0.05 -5.25
CA CYS A 140 -0.94 -0.50 -3.91
C CYS A 140 0.19 -1.46 -3.55
N LYS A 141 0.43 -1.59 -2.25
CA LYS A 141 1.43 -2.49 -1.65
C LYS A 141 0.79 -3.29 -0.53
N ALA A 142 1.04 -4.59 -0.49
CA ALA A 142 0.72 -5.45 0.65
C ALA A 142 2.02 -6.04 1.19
N LEU A 143 2.28 -5.84 2.48
CA LEU A 143 3.45 -6.37 3.17
C LEU A 143 3.00 -7.33 4.26
N ALA A 144 3.32 -8.62 4.13
CA ALA A 144 3.03 -9.64 5.14
C ALA A 144 4.28 -9.94 5.98
N ASN A 145 4.13 -9.97 7.30
CA ASN A 145 5.24 -10.28 8.20
C ASN A 145 5.68 -11.75 8.06
N LEU A 146 6.99 -11.97 8.22
CA LEU A 146 7.59 -13.29 8.36
C LEU A 146 7.98 -13.55 9.82
N SER A 147 7.89 -14.80 10.27
CA SER A 147 8.17 -15.18 11.66
C SER A 147 9.64 -14.95 12.06
N GLY A 148 10.56 -15.05 11.11
CA GLY A 148 11.99 -14.76 11.29
C GLY A 148 12.37 -13.28 11.23
N GLY A 149 11.41 -12.37 11.00
CA GLY A 149 11.65 -10.95 10.73
C GLY A 149 11.61 -10.61 9.25
N GLY A 150 11.57 -9.31 8.94
CA GLY A 150 11.31 -8.83 7.59
C GLY A 150 9.88 -9.12 7.12
N GLY A 151 9.69 -9.22 5.81
CA GLY A 151 8.37 -9.44 5.23
C GLY A 151 8.36 -9.78 3.75
N ILE A 152 7.17 -10.10 3.26
CA ILE A 152 6.87 -10.37 1.85
C ILE A 152 6.08 -9.20 1.31
N LEU A 153 6.63 -8.50 0.33
CA LEU A 153 6.03 -7.36 -0.33
C LEU A 153 5.45 -7.76 -1.69
N VAL A 154 4.14 -7.60 -1.85
CA VAL A 154 3.43 -7.64 -3.13
C VAL A 154 3.06 -6.20 -3.50
N SER A 155 3.42 -5.76 -4.70
CA SER A 155 3.20 -4.39 -5.18
C SER A 155 2.64 -4.42 -6.58
N GLY A 156 1.76 -3.49 -6.92
CA GLY A 156 1.28 -3.38 -8.29
C GLY A 156 0.50 -2.10 -8.54
N GLN A 157 0.40 -1.73 -9.81
CA GLN A 157 -0.28 -0.51 -10.27
C GLN A 157 -1.46 -0.90 -11.15
N PHE A 158 -2.68 -0.46 -10.80
CA PHE A 158 -3.89 -0.79 -11.55
C PHE A 158 -4.80 0.43 -11.66
N VAL A 159 -5.58 0.46 -12.75
CA VAL A 159 -6.60 1.50 -12.97
C VAL A 159 -7.82 1.26 -12.08
N GLU A 160 -8.23 -0.01 -11.94
CA GLU A 160 -9.42 -0.41 -11.19
C GLU A 160 -9.03 -1.21 -9.94
N ASP A 161 -9.48 -0.72 -8.77
CA ASP A 161 -9.26 -1.29 -7.44
C ASP A 161 -7.87 -1.93 -7.23
N PRO A 162 -6.79 -1.13 -7.30
CA PRO A 162 -5.43 -1.64 -7.22
C PRO A 162 -5.13 -2.39 -5.92
N CYS A 163 -5.79 -2.02 -4.82
CA CYS A 163 -5.54 -2.64 -3.53
C CYS A 163 -6.23 -3.99 -3.41
N ALA A 164 -7.45 -4.17 -3.96
CA ALA A 164 -8.05 -5.50 -4.03
C ALA A 164 -7.20 -6.44 -4.91
N ARG A 165 -6.74 -5.97 -6.08
CA ARG A 165 -5.87 -6.77 -6.97
C ARG A 165 -4.58 -7.21 -6.31
N VAL A 166 -3.93 -6.34 -5.54
CA VAL A 166 -2.71 -6.68 -4.79
C VAL A 166 -3.00 -7.66 -3.66
N ILE A 167 -4.14 -7.54 -2.97
CA ILE A 167 -4.55 -8.49 -1.93
C ILE A 167 -4.85 -9.86 -2.54
N ASP A 168 -5.55 -9.93 -3.66
CA ASP A 168 -5.85 -11.18 -4.36
C ASP A 168 -4.56 -11.90 -4.77
N MET A 169 -3.61 -11.15 -5.36
CA MET A 169 -2.30 -11.68 -5.70
C MET A 169 -1.55 -12.18 -4.46
N ALA A 170 -1.57 -11.43 -3.37
CA ALA A 170 -0.93 -11.83 -2.12
C ALA A 170 -1.56 -13.11 -1.54
N ASN A 171 -2.88 -13.25 -1.58
CA ASN A 171 -3.58 -14.48 -1.19
C ASN A 171 -3.19 -15.68 -2.06
N THR A 172 -2.88 -15.46 -3.35
CA THR A 172 -2.39 -16.52 -4.24
C THR A 172 -0.94 -16.93 -3.92
N LEU A 173 -0.03 -15.97 -3.69
CA LEU A 173 1.41 -16.25 -3.64
C LEU A 173 1.91 -16.62 -2.24
N ILE A 174 1.45 -15.92 -1.20
CA ILE A 174 1.99 -16.03 0.17
C ILE A 174 1.86 -17.43 0.79
N PRO A 175 0.76 -18.20 0.57
CA PRO A 175 0.62 -19.54 1.14
C PRO A 175 1.74 -20.52 0.75
N PHE A 176 2.45 -20.26 -0.35
CA PHE A 176 3.54 -21.13 -0.84
C PHE A 176 4.91 -20.77 -0.27
N LEU A 177 5.01 -19.69 0.53
CA LEU A 177 6.28 -19.22 1.07
C LEU A 177 6.55 -19.76 2.48
N PRO A 178 7.83 -19.89 2.89
CA PRO A 178 8.20 -20.20 4.27
C PRO A 178 7.52 -19.25 5.26
N ARG A 179 7.14 -19.77 6.43
CA ARG A 179 6.56 -18.98 7.51
C ARG A 179 7.64 -18.24 8.30
#